data_AF-A0A2R4NRR5-F1
#
_entry.id   AF-A0A2R4NRR5-F1
#
_cell.length_a   1.000
_cell.length_b   1.000
_cell.length_c   1.000
_cell.angle_alpha   90.00
_cell.angle_beta   90.00
_cell.angle_gamma   90.00
#
_symmetry.space_group_name_H-M   'P 1'
#
loop_
_entity.id
_entity.type
_entity.pdbx_description
1 polymer ?
#
loop_
_entity_poly.entity_id
_entity_poly.type
_entity_poly.pdbx_seq_one_letter_code
_entity_poly.pdbx_strand_id
1 'polypeptide(L)'
;MESNTPSHYQGIAIREFPLSAISARKIVNDLAVNSTSRIRLSTHAKQRMSERRVTLRQIMSVFTSKHSRFTEAPHLTAAGDWKFNLQGIAAGDMIEVVTVLKRHEDDPALFVITVMIK
;
A
#
# COMPACT_ATOMS: atom_id res chain seq x y z
N MET A 1 -2.60 -32.99 -6.68
CA MET A 1 -3.39 -32.40 -5.59
C MET A 1 -2.52 -31.32 -4.96
N GLU A 2 -2.55 -30.10 -5.48
CA GLU A 2 -1.79 -28.99 -4.89
C GLU A 2 -2.55 -28.51 -3.66
N SER A 3 -1.89 -28.63 -2.52
CA SER A 3 -2.36 -28.11 -1.23
C SER A 3 -2.50 -26.60 -1.31
N ASN A 4 -3.72 -26.12 -1.53
CA ASN A 4 -4.07 -24.70 -1.44
C ASN A 4 -4.17 -24.29 0.03
N THR A 5 -3.03 -24.29 0.73
CA THR A 5 -2.97 -23.74 2.08
C THR A 5 -3.03 -22.22 1.95
N PRO A 6 -4.05 -21.53 2.50
CA PRO A 6 -4.05 -20.09 2.51
C PRO A 6 -2.80 -19.63 3.27
N SER A 7 -1.93 -18.88 2.58
CA SER A 7 -0.74 -18.29 3.19
C SER A 7 -1.20 -17.29 4.26
N HIS A 8 -1.25 -17.76 5.50
CA HIS A 8 -1.50 -16.90 6.66
C HIS A 8 -0.39 -15.86 6.73
N TYR A 9 -0.77 -14.59 6.84
CA TYR A 9 0.18 -13.52 7.09
C TYR A 9 0.85 -13.75 8.45
N GLN A 10 2.17 -13.91 8.46
CA GLN A 10 2.97 -14.02 9.69
C GLN A 10 3.64 -12.69 10.06
N GLY A 11 3.26 -11.59 9.42
CA GLY A 11 3.84 -10.26 9.65
C GLY A 11 3.20 -9.51 10.82
N ILE A 12 3.36 -8.20 10.82
CA ILE A 12 2.96 -7.34 11.94
C ILE A 12 1.43 -7.24 12.03
N ALA A 13 0.85 -7.65 13.16
CA ALA A 13 -0.56 -7.43 13.50
C ALA A 13 -0.69 -6.14 14.35
N ILE A 14 -1.51 -5.19 13.89
CA ILE A 14 -1.78 -3.94 14.63
C ILE A 14 -3.30 -3.75 14.77
N ARG A 15 -3.80 -3.81 15.99
CA ARG A 15 -5.24 -3.67 16.33
C ARG A 15 -5.63 -2.27 16.80
N GLU A 16 -4.95 -1.26 16.28
CA GLU A 16 -5.16 0.14 16.66
C GLU A 16 -6.41 0.71 15.96
N PHE A 17 -7.26 1.41 16.72
CA PHE A 17 -8.39 2.18 16.20
C PHE A 17 -8.48 3.56 16.85
N PRO A 18 -8.52 4.67 16.09
CA PRO A 18 -8.38 4.71 14.63
C PRO A 18 -6.94 4.37 14.18
N LEU A 19 -6.79 3.84 12.97
CA LEU A 19 -5.46 3.52 12.43
C LEU A 19 -4.63 4.78 12.27
N SER A 20 -3.54 4.90 13.04
CA SER A 20 -2.64 6.04 12.94
C SER A 20 -1.77 5.99 11.68
N ALA A 21 -1.27 7.14 11.23
CA ALA A 21 -0.31 7.21 10.12
C ALA A 21 1.00 6.44 10.41
N ILE A 22 1.39 6.34 11.68
CA ILE A 22 2.58 5.59 12.10
C ILE A 22 2.34 4.09 11.92
N SER A 23 1.21 3.58 12.40
CA SER A 23 0.82 2.17 12.25
C SER A 23 0.59 1.79 10.79
N ALA A 24 -0.14 2.62 10.03
CA ALA A 24 -0.33 2.41 8.60
C ALA A 24 1.01 2.30 7.85
N ARG A 25 1.98 3.16 8.18
CA ARG A 25 3.33 3.09 7.59
C ARG A 25 4.05 1.79 7.94
N LYS A 26 3.97 1.32 9.18
CA LYS A 26 4.59 0.04 9.59
C LYS A 26 4.01 -1.12 8.79
N ILE A 27 2.68 -1.17 8.64
CA ILE A 27 2.00 -2.23 7.86
C ILE A 27 2.42 -2.16 6.39
N VAL A 28 2.35 -0.98 5.77
CA VAL A 28 2.72 -0.79 4.35
C VAL A 28 4.17 -1.17 4.10
N ASN A 29 5.08 -0.78 4.99
CA ASN A 29 6.50 -1.13 4.90
C ASN A 29 6.70 -2.65 5.00
N ASP A 30 6.08 -3.31 5.99
CA ASP A 30 6.18 -4.76 6.15
C ASP A 30 5.62 -5.51 4.94
N LEU A 31 4.46 -5.09 4.41
CA LEU A 31 3.90 -5.65 3.20
C LEU A 31 4.83 -5.46 1.98
N ALA A 32 5.50 -4.31 1.86
CA ALA A 32 6.39 -4.02 0.75
C ALA A 32 7.73 -4.79 0.82
N VAL A 33 8.22 -5.08 2.03
CA VAL A 33 9.50 -5.79 2.23
C VAL A 33 9.31 -7.31 2.31
N ASN A 34 8.32 -7.77 3.07
CA ASN A 34 8.19 -9.16 3.47
C ASN A 34 7.02 -9.88 2.76
N SER A 35 6.01 -9.16 2.30
CA SER A 35 4.75 -9.77 1.82
C SER A 35 4.20 -9.13 0.54
N THR A 36 5.05 -8.91 -0.48
CA THR A 36 4.67 -8.20 -1.71
C THR A 36 3.50 -8.85 -2.46
N SER A 37 3.26 -10.15 -2.30
CA SER A 37 2.10 -10.89 -2.86
C SER A 37 0.74 -10.41 -2.32
N ARG A 38 0.74 -9.67 -1.20
CA ARG A 38 -0.43 -9.04 -0.57
C ARG A 38 -0.66 -7.61 -1.03
N ILE A 39 0.22 -7.08 -1.88
CA ILE A 39 0.04 -5.79 -2.56
C ILE A 39 -0.57 -6.07 -3.93
N ARG A 40 -1.80 -5.57 -4.14
CA ARG A 40 -2.57 -5.77 -5.36
C ARG A 40 -2.74 -4.45 -6.09
N LEU A 41 -2.58 -4.49 -7.41
CA LEU A 41 -2.77 -3.34 -8.28
C LEU A 41 -4.14 -3.44 -8.95
N SER A 42 -4.98 -2.42 -8.79
CA SER A 42 -6.23 -2.33 -9.55
C SER A 42 -5.96 -2.20 -11.06
N THR A 43 -6.95 -2.52 -11.88
CA THR A 43 -6.88 -2.31 -13.35
C THR A 43 -6.57 -0.85 -13.67
N HIS A 44 -7.23 0.07 -12.95
CA HIS A 44 -6.98 1.51 -13.13
C HIS A 44 -5.54 1.89 -12.79
N ALA A 45 -4.99 1.41 -11.66
CA ALA A 45 -3.60 1.67 -11.30
C ALA A 45 -2.62 1.15 -12.36
N LYS A 46 -2.83 -0.08 -12.86
CA LYS A 46 -1.97 -0.67 -13.91
C LYS A 46 -1.99 0.17 -15.19
N GLN A 47 -3.17 0.67 -15.59
CA GLN A 47 -3.30 1.56 -16.73
C GLN A 47 -2.49 2.86 -16.50
N ARG A 48 -2.68 3.52 -15.35
CA ARG A 48 -1.94 4.75 -15.01
C ARG A 48 -0.43 4.53 -14.95
N MET A 49 0.00 3.40 -14.41
CA MET A 49 1.42 3.00 -14.39
C MET A 49 1.99 2.91 -15.80
N SER A 50 1.27 2.28 -16.73
CA SER A 50 1.69 2.17 -18.13
C SER A 50 1.77 3.53 -18.82
N GLU A 51 0.75 4.38 -18.67
CA GLU A 51 0.70 5.73 -19.25
C GLU A 51 1.86 6.61 -18.75
N ARG A 52 2.23 6.46 -17.47
CA ARG A 52 3.18 7.32 -16.77
C ARG A 52 4.57 6.71 -16.61
N ARG A 53 4.80 5.52 -17.17
CA ARG A 53 6.05 4.76 -17.04
C ARG A 53 6.46 4.51 -15.57
N VAL A 54 5.48 4.40 -14.68
CA VAL A 54 5.71 4.09 -13.26
C VAL A 54 5.78 2.58 -13.08
N THR A 55 6.90 2.09 -12.56
CA THR A 55 7.13 0.68 -12.30
C THR A 55 6.65 0.26 -10.90
N LEU A 56 6.40 -1.04 -10.72
CA LEU A 56 6.13 -1.59 -9.38
C LEU A 56 7.28 -1.30 -8.40
N ARG A 57 8.54 -1.33 -8.89
CA ARG A 57 9.71 -1.02 -8.07
C ARG A 57 9.66 0.40 -7.50
N GLN A 58 9.27 1.39 -8.31
CA GLN A 58 9.11 2.77 -7.84
C GLN A 58 8.01 2.88 -6.77
N ILE A 59 6.88 2.18 -6.94
CA ILE A 59 5.82 2.12 -5.92
C ILE A 59 6.36 1.52 -4.61
N MET A 60 7.12 0.42 -4.69
CA MET A 60 7.73 -0.19 -3.49
C MET A 60 8.75 0.75 -2.83
N SER A 61 9.51 1.54 -3.61
CA SER A 61 10.38 2.58 -3.06
C SER A 61 9.60 3.65 -2.30
N VAL A 62 8.42 4.06 -2.79
CA VAL A 62 7.53 4.98 -2.06
C VAL A 62 7.05 4.34 -0.75
N PHE A 63 6.64 3.07 -0.75
CA PHE A 63 6.17 2.37 0.45
C PHE A 63 7.26 2.13 1.49
N THR A 64 8.50 1.88 1.06
CA THR A 64 9.62 1.55 1.96
C THR A 64 10.38 2.79 2.47
N SER A 65 10.27 3.93 1.78
CA SER A 65 10.99 5.14 2.14
C SER A 65 10.45 5.82 3.41
N LYS A 66 11.37 6.13 4.33
CA LYS A 66 11.09 6.93 5.53
C LYS A 66 10.73 8.39 5.19
N HIS A 67 11.15 8.87 4.03
CA HIS A 67 10.88 10.24 3.57
C HIS A 67 9.55 10.39 2.84
N SER A 68 8.88 9.28 2.50
CA SER A 68 7.54 9.35 1.93
C SER A 68 6.56 9.96 2.93
N ARG A 69 5.72 10.88 2.49
CA ARG A 69 4.75 11.59 3.34
C ARG A 69 3.33 11.18 3.00
N PHE A 70 2.46 11.22 4.00
CA PHE A 70 1.02 11.10 3.75
C PHE A 70 0.52 12.44 3.22
N THR A 71 0.00 12.47 2.00
CA THR A 71 -0.72 13.64 1.46
C THR A 71 -2.20 13.60 1.81
N GLU A 72 -2.70 12.41 2.14
CA GLU A 72 -3.99 12.16 2.78
C GLU A 72 -3.76 11.11 3.86
N ALA A 73 -4.06 11.45 5.12
CA ALA A 73 -3.89 10.56 6.25
C ALA A 73 -4.85 9.36 6.18
N PRO A 74 -4.52 8.22 6.83
CA PRO A 74 -5.45 7.10 6.94
C PRO A 74 -6.80 7.55 7.50
N HIS A 75 -7.85 7.28 6.74
CA HIS A 75 -9.23 7.52 7.14
C HIS A 75 -10.09 6.32 6.77
N LEU A 76 -11.12 6.08 7.59
CA LEU A 76 -12.05 4.98 7.39
C LEU A 76 -13.01 5.31 6.24
N THR A 77 -13.17 4.36 5.32
CA THR A 77 -14.16 4.44 4.24
C THR A 77 -15.51 3.89 4.70
N ALA A 78 -16.59 4.19 3.96
CA ALA A 78 -17.92 3.63 4.24
C ALA A 78 -17.96 2.08 4.18
N ALA A 79 -16.98 1.46 3.50
CA ALA A 79 -16.84 0.00 3.43
C ALA A 79 -16.06 -0.60 4.60
N GLY A 80 -15.58 0.22 5.55
CA GLY A 80 -14.76 -0.23 6.68
C GLY A 80 -13.27 -0.46 6.34
N ASP A 81 -12.84 -0.16 5.12
CA ASP A 81 -11.43 -0.19 4.74
C ASP A 81 -10.74 1.15 5.04
N TRP A 82 -9.41 1.15 5.18
CA TRP A 82 -8.62 2.37 5.42
C TRP A 82 -8.03 2.90 4.12
N LYS A 83 -8.34 4.14 3.75
CA LYS A 83 -7.79 4.79 2.56
C LYS A 83 -6.75 5.85 2.96
N PHE A 84 -5.68 5.95 2.18
CA PHE A 84 -4.66 6.98 2.34
C PHE A 84 -3.82 7.13 1.07
N ASN A 85 -3.11 8.26 0.99
CA ASN A 85 -2.19 8.58 -0.10
C ASN A 85 -0.77 8.73 0.45
N LEU A 86 0.18 8.07 -0.19
CA LEU A 86 1.60 8.23 0.09
C LEU A 86 2.30 8.88 -1.10
N GLN A 87 3.07 9.93 -0.84
CA GLN A 87 3.90 10.59 -1.83
C GLN A 87 5.38 10.41 -1.49
N GLY A 88 6.18 10.04 -2.48
CA GLY A 88 7.64 9.90 -2.33
C GLY A 88 8.36 10.14 -3.65
N ILE A 89 9.68 10.31 -3.59
CA ILE A 89 10.53 10.43 -4.77
C ILE A 89 11.04 9.05 -5.16
N ALA A 90 10.87 8.67 -6.43
CA ALA A 90 11.44 7.43 -6.96
C ALA A 90 11.85 7.60 -8.43
N ALA A 91 13.12 7.29 -8.72
CA ALA A 91 13.74 7.49 -10.04
C ALA A 91 13.66 8.94 -10.56
N GLY A 92 13.73 9.93 -9.67
CA GLY A 92 13.69 11.35 -10.01
C GLY A 92 12.28 11.96 -10.02
N ASP A 93 11.24 11.14 -10.12
CA ASP A 93 9.85 11.60 -10.15
C ASP A 93 9.23 11.68 -8.75
N MET A 94 8.37 12.67 -8.52
CA MET A 94 7.49 12.72 -7.36
C MET A 94 6.23 11.90 -7.62
N ILE A 95 6.14 10.72 -7.01
CA ILE A 95 5.06 9.77 -7.22
C ILE A 95 4.12 9.78 -6.03
N GLU A 96 2.83 9.97 -6.29
CA GLU A 96 1.74 9.81 -5.33
C GLU A 96 0.98 8.52 -5.60
N VAL A 97 0.85 7.68 -4.58
CA VAL A 97 0.20 6.37 -4.62
C VAL A 97 -1.04 6.42 -3.73
N VAL A 98 -2.21 6.24 -4.34
CA VAL A 98 -3.50 6.16 -3.63
C VAL A 98 -3.78 4.71 -3.30
N THR A 99 -4.01 4.43 -2.02
CA THR A 99 -4.11 3.06 -1.52
C THR A 99 -5.29 2.83 -0.60
N VAL A 100 -5.74 1.59 -0.56
CA VAL A 100 -6.72 1.08 0.40
C VAL A 100 -6.10 -0.11 1.13
N LEU A 101 -6.04 -0.04 2.46
CA LEU A 101 -5.63 -1.12 3.35
C LEU A 101 -6.87 -1.82 3.89
N LYS A 102 -6.95 -3.12 3.63
CA LYS A 102 -8.03 -3.98 4.11
C LYS A 102 -7.54 -4.84 5.27
N ARG A 103 -8.45 -5.17 6.21
CA ARG A 103 -8.24 -6.12 7.30
C ARG A 103 -6.91 -5.90 8.06
N HIS A 104 -6.62 -4.65 8.44
CA HIS A 104 -5.33 -4.27 9.02
C HIS A 104 -4.98 -4.99 10.33
N GLU A 105 -6.00 -5.48 11.03
CA GLU A 105 -5.90 -6.09 12.36
C GLU A 105 -5.38 -7.53 12.36
N ASP A 106 -5.72 -8.31 11.33
CA ASP A 106 -5.47 -9.76 11.31
C ASP A 106 -4.79 -10.24 10.02
N ASP A 107 -5.25 -9.79 8.86
CA ASP A 107 -4.82 -10.29 7.54
C ASP A 107 -4.66 -9.13 6.54
N PRO A 108 -3.69 -8.23 6.76
CA PRO A 108 -3.57 -7.01 6.00
C PRO A 108 -3.30 -7.30 4.51
N ALA A 109 -4.02 -6.56 3.68
CA ALA A 109 -3.82 -6.54 2.23
C ALA A 109 -3.92 -5.10 1.72
N LEU A 110 -2.96 -4.71 0.87
CA LEU A 110 -2.87 -3.34 0.35
C LEU A 110 -3.27 -3.32 -1.12
N PHE A 111 -4.19 -2.42 -1.48
CA PHE A 111 -4.67 -2.25 -2.83
C PHE A 111 -4.24 -0.88 -3.35
N VAL A 112 -3.47 -0.85 -4.43
CA VAL A 112 -3.14 0.38 -5.16
C VAL A 112 -4.29 0.70 -6.11
N ILE A 113 -4.94 1.83 -5.87
CA ILE A 113 -6.10 2.30 -6.63
C ILE A 113 -5.66 3.14 -7.82
N THR A 114 -4.71 4.05 -7.61
CA THR A 114 -4.13 4.86 -8.68
C THR A 114 -2.73 5.34 -8.31
N VAL A 115 -1.96 5.75 -9.32
CA VAL A 115 -0.63 6.35 -9.17
C VAL A 115 -0.58 7.63 -9.96
N MET A 116 0.01 8.71 -9.45
CA MET A 116 0.16 10.00 -10.11
C MET A 116 1.61 10.45 -10.08
N ILE A 117 2.07 11.12 -11.14
CA ILE A 117 3.30 11.92 -11.12
C ILE A 117 2.86 13.36 -10.84
N LYS A 118 3.53 14.02 -9.88
CA LYS A 118 3.25 15.41 -9.47
C LYS A 118 4.34 16.35 -9.97
#